data_AF-A0A7J8F0G3-F1
#
_entry.id   AF-A0A7J8F0G3-F1
#
_cell.length_a   1.000
_cell.length_b   1.000
_cell.length_c   1.000
_cell.angle_alpha   90.00
_cell.angle_beta   90.00
_cell.angle_gamma   90.00
#
_symmetry.space_group_name_H-M   'P 1'
#
loop_
_entity.id
_entity.type
_entity.pdbx_description
1 polymer ?
#
loop_
_entity_poly.entity_id
_entity_poly.type
_entity_poly.pdbx_seq_one_letter_code
_entity_poly.pdbx_strand_id
1 'polypeptide(L)'
;MGPVRLGMLFFILTVYGAWAGTPKEEDDDTERLPSKCEVCKLLSLELQEELSRTGRSREVLELGQVLDTGKRKRHVPYSVSETRLEEALENLCERILDYNVHAERKGSLRYAKGQSQTMATLKGLVQKGVKVDLGIPLELWDEPSVEVTFLKKQCETMLEEFEDVVGDWYFHHQEQPLQHFLCESHVLPAAETGLPSPAMSRRLRTEPLRGEPPMRLPGNPYSVVVLLKGYAEPERVGDAVRADSSVTLVLPQAWGQASGQACSHGELLPEGGEAKTALEAAARGPILVDTGGPWTREALLRALAGEGVAPADVTLVVGTHGHSDHIGNLGLFPGAALLVSHDFCLPGGRYLPHGLGEERPLKLGPGLEVWATPGHGGQRDVSVVVGGTTLGTVVVAGDVFECDGDKDSWQVLSEDPVAQERSRKRVLDTADIVVPGHGAPFRVIREPWNPESKDPGNNWQDPVVGDKERR
;
A
#
# COMPACT_ATOMS: atom_id res chain seq x y z
N MET A 1 40.84 27.17 73.36
CA MET A 1 41.84 26.09 73.56
C MET A 1 41.73 25.15 72.38
N GLY A 2 42.86 24.72 71.79
CA GLY A 2 42.93 23.46 71.02
C GLY A 2 43.41 22.32 71.93
N PRO A 3 43.96 21.18 71.43
CA PRO A 3 44.28 20.83 70.03
C PRO A 3 43.03 20.34 69.27
N VAL A 4 42.93 19.32 68.39
CA VAL A 4 43.79 18.20 67.92
C VAL A 4 43.49 17.93 66.43
N ARG A 5 44.41 17.28 65.70
CA ARG A 5 44.16 16.63 64.39
C ARG A 5 44.35 15.11 64.53
N LEU A 6 43.54 14.31 63.85
CA LEU A 6 43.96 13.00 63.36
C LEU A 6 43.35 12.79 61.97
N GLY A 7 44.17 12.41 60.99
CA GLY A 7 43.75 12.15 59.62
C GLY A 7 43.95 10.70 59.26
N MET A 8 43.16 10.21 58.31
CA MET A 8 43.28 8.86 57.76
C MET A 8 43.03 8.90 56.26
N LEU A 9 44.11 8.96 55.47
CA LEU A 9 44.08 8.35 54.14
C LEU A 9 43.91 6.85 54.34
N PHE A 10 43.19 6.15 53.45
CA PHE A 10 43.72 4.93 52.82
C PHE A 10 42.90 4.54 51.58
N PHE A 11 43.57 4.51 50.44
CA PHE A 11 43.30 3.74 49.22
C PHE A 11 41.91 3.80 48.56
N ILE A 12 41.87 4.46 47.40
CA ILE A 12 41.00 4.08 46.28
C ILE A 12 41.46 2.70 45.77
N LEU A 13 40.55 1.75 45.64
CA LEU A 13 40.80 0.45 45.01
C LEU A 13 39.73 0.17 43.95
N THR A 14 40.00 0.64 42.73
CA THR A 14 39.15 0.41 41.55
C THR A 14 39.26 -1.04 41.09
N VAL A 15 38.29 -1.88 41.47
CA VAL A 15 38.13 -3.22 40.90
C VAL A 15 37.25 -3.11 39.65
N TYR A 16 37.86 -3.22 38.47
CA TYR A 16 37.14 -3.35 37.20
C TYR A 16 36.49 -4.73 37.11
N GLY A 17 35.23 -4.83 37.56
CA GLY A 17 34.42 -6.04 37.44
C GLY A 17 33.77 -6.13 36.06
N ALA A 18 34.50 -6.60 35.05
CA ALA A 18 33.98 -6.78 33.70
C ALA A 18 32.95 -7.91 33.64
N TRP A 19 31.66 -7.59 33.81
CA TRP A 19 30.56 -8.49 33.47
C TRP A 19 30.14 -8.26 32.04
N ALA A 20 30.47 -9.21 31.17
CA ALA A 20 29.94 -9.26 29.81
C ALA A 20 28.44 -9.56 29.88
N GLY A 21 27.62 -8.52 29.80
CA GLY A 21 26.19 -8.67 29.58
C GLY A 21 25.97 -9.31 28.20
N THR A 22 25.58 -10.59 28.19
CA THR A 22 24.92 -11.17 27.02
C THR A 22 23.71 -10.29 26.68
N PRO A 23 23.45 -9.95 25.41
CA PRO A 23 22.21 -9.30 25.05
C PRO A 23 21.07 -10.21 25.51
N LYS A 24 20.24 -9.71 26.42
CA LYS A 24 18.90 -10.29 26.58
C LYS A 24 18.15 -9.96 25.30
N GLU A 25 17.44 -10.95 24.77
CA GLU A 25 16.21 -10.65 24.04
C GLU A 25 15.33 -9.87 25.04
N GLU A 26 15.08 -8.59 24.75
CA GLU A 26 13.99 -7.88 25.44
C GLU A 26 12.71 -8.42 24.83
N ASP A 27 11.95 -9.21 25.61
CA ASP A 27 10.60 -9.63 25.24
C ASP A 27 9.71 -8.38 25.22
N ASP A 28 9.68 -7.72 24.06
CA ASP A 28 8.68 -6.74 23.68
C ASP A 28 7.34 -7.48 23.45
N ASP A 29 6.73 -7.91 24.55
CA ASP A 29 5.46 -8.68 24.59
C ASP A 29 4.26 -7.73 24.38
N THR A 30 4.41 -6.80 23.43
CA THR A 30 3.49 -5.72 23.11
C THR A 30 2.68 -6.07 21.85
N GLU A 31 1.53 -6.72 22.04
CA GLU A 31 0.47 -6.96 21.04
C GLU A 31 0.97 -7.30 19.61
N ARG A 32 1.85 -8.29 19.50
CA ARG A 32 2.49 -8.72 18.25
C ARG A 32 1.44 -9.18 17.22
N LEU A 33 1.04 -8.30 16.30
CA LEU A 33 0.09 -8.62 15.23
C LEU A 33 0.53 -9.86 14.38
N PRO A 34 -0.42 -10.63 13.83
CA PRO A 34 -0.14 -11.72 12.90
C PRO A 34 0.48 -11.24 11.58
N SER A 35 1.50 -11.97 11.14
CA SER A 35 2.16 -11.77 9.84
C SER A 35 1.43 -12.47 8.69
N LYS A 36 1.59 -11.98 7.44
CA LYS A 36 1.03 -12.63 6.23
C LYS A 36 1.42 -14.12 6.13
N CYS A 37 2.63 -14.48 6.56
CA CYS A 37 3.09 -15.88 6.58
C CYS A 37 2.30 -16.74 7.59
N GLU A 38 1.92 -16.19 8.74
CA GLU A 38 1.09 -16.91 9.73
C GLU A 38 -0.34 -17.08 9.22
N VAL A 39 -0.93 -16.02 8.64
CA VAL A 39 -2.28 -16.05 8.05
C VAL A 39 -2.36 -17.07 6.92
N CYS A 40 -1.46 -17.01 5.94
CA CYS A 40 -1.49 -17.92 4.80
C CYS A 40 -1.34 -19.39 5.22
N LYS A 41 -0.46 -19.66 6.19
CA LYS A 41 -0.29 -21.00 6.76
C LYS A 41 -1.59 -21.51 7.38
N LEU A 42 -2.31 -20.70 8.16
CA LEU A 42 -3.58 -21.09 8.76
C LEU A 42 -4.67 -21.30 7.70
N LEU A 43 -4.85 -20.35 6.77
CA LEU A 43 -5.79 -20.44 5.65
C LEU A 43 -5.56 -21.72 4.83
N SER A 44 -4.30 -22.00 4.48
CA SER A 44 -3.93 -23.19 3.71
C SER A 44 -4.23 -24.49 4.47
N LEU A 45 -3.95 -24.54 5.78
CA LEU A 45 -4.20 -25.72 6.61
C LEU A 45 -5.71 -25.99 6.76
N GLU A 46 -6.52 -24.97 7.06
CA GLU A 46 -7.97 -25.11 7.19
C GLU A 46 -8.62 -25.55 5.87
N LEU A 47 -8.19 -24.99 4.73
CA LEU A 47 -8.77 -25.34 3.43
C LEU A 47 -8.37 -26.76 3.01
N GLN A 48 -7.12 -27.17 3.26
CA GLN A 48 -6.70 -28.56 3.01
C GLN A 48 -7.39 -29.54 3.98
N GLU A 49 -7.64 -29.17 5.24
CA GLU A 49 -8.44 -29.99 6.17
C GLU A 49 -9.88 -30.14 5.66
N GLU A 50 -10.55 -29.04 5.27
CA GLU A 50 -11.92 -29.09 4.78
C GLU A 50 -12.06 -29.86 3.46
N LEU A 51 -11.14 -29.67 2.51
CA LEU A 51 -11.13 -30.43 1.27
C LEU A 51 -10.86 -31.92 1.53
N SER A 52 -10.02 -32.27 2.51
CA SER A 52 -9.82 -33.68 2.92
C SER A 52 -11.07 -34.30 3.55
N ARG A 53 -11.92 -33.48 4.20
CA ARG A 53 -13.20 -33.86 4.81
C ARG A 53 -14.26 -34.09 3.74
N THR A 54 -14.48 -33.12 2.86
CA THR A 54 -15.49 -33.16 1.77
C THR A 54 -15.13 -34.14 0.66
N GLY A 55 -13.84 -34.38 0.40
CA GLY A 55 -13.35 -35.26 -0.67
C GLY A 55 -13.73 -36.75 -0.53
N ARG A 56 -14.35 -37.13 0.60
CA ARG A 56 -14.92 -38.48 0.83
C ARG A 56 -16.38 -38.61 0.37
N SER A 57 -17.03 -37.50 0.00
CA SER A 57 -18.39 -37.53 -0.53
C SER A 57 -18.46 -38.31 -1.85
N ARG A 58 -19.58 -39.02 -2.06
CA ARG A 58 -19.92 -39.72 -3.32
C ARG A 58 -21.08 -39.03 -4.05
N GLU A 59 -21.36 -37.79 -3.68
CA GLU A 59 -22.41 -36.99 -4.27
C GLU A 59 -22.11 -36.60 -5.73
N VAL A 60 -23.17 -36.45 -6.52
CA VAL A 60 -23.10 -36.19 -7.96
C VAL A 60 -24.12 -35.12 -8.29
N LEU A 61 -23.65 -33.94 -8.66
CA LEU A 61 -24.47 -32.80 -9.01
C LEU A 61 -25.09 -32.99 -10.41
N GLU A 62 -26.38 -32.69 -10.53
CA GLU A 62 -27.11 -32.72 -11.80
C GLU A 62 -27.19 -31.32 -12.42
N LEU A 63 -26.30 -31.01 -13.36
CA LEU A 63 -26.28 -29.73 -14.04
C LEU A 63 -27.21 -29.73 -15.28
N GLY A 64 -28.27 -28.92 -15.21
CA GLY A 64 -29.15 -28.60 -16.35
C GLY A 64 -30.51 -28.01 -15.95
N GLN A 65 -30.91 -26.90 -16.58
CA GLN A 65 -32.24 -26.30 -16.39
C GLN A 65 -33.35 -27.13 -17.05
N VAL A 66 -34.53 -27.18 -16.41
CA VAL A 66 -35.73 -27.82 -16.96
C VAL A 66 -36.43 -26.85 -17.93
N LEU A 67 -35.93 -26.79 -19.17
CA LEU A 67 -36.53 -26.03 -20.27
C LEU A 67 -36.60 -26.88 -21.55
N ASP A 68 -37.57 -27.80 -21.59
CA ASP A 68 -38.27 -28.43 -22.75
C ASP A 68 -37.50 -28.82 -24.03
N THR A 69 -36.16 -28.87 -24.00
CA THR A 69 -35.31 -28.92 -25.22
C THR A 69 -34.36 -30.13 -25.28
N GLY A 70 -34.74 -31.24 -24.64
CA GLY A 70 -34.20 -32.58 -24.92
C GLY A 70 -32.72 -32.85 -24.62
N LYS A 71 -31.96 -31.88 -24.10
CA LYS A 71 -30.55 -32.06 -23.73
C LYS A 71 -30.44 -32.90 -22.46
N ARG A 72 -29.54 -33.90 -22.50
CA ARG A 72 -29.26 -34.76 -21.33
C ARG A 72 -28.67 -33.93 -20.19
N LYS A 73 -29.11 -34.20 -18.95
CA LYS A 73 -28.46 -33.71 -17.73
C LYS A 73 -26.98 -34.08 -17.75
N ARG A 74 -26.10 -33.18 -17.28
CA ARG A 74 -24.70 -33.50 -17.00
C ARG A 74 -24.58 -33.89 -15.53
N HIS A 75 -23.94 -35.02 -15.28
CA HIS A 75 -23.66 -35.52 -13.94
C HIS A 75 -22.18 -35.24 -13.64
N VAL A 76 -21.90 -34.42 -12.62
CA VAL A 76 -20.53 -34.06 -12.21
C VAL A 76 -20.33 -34.52 -10.77
N PRO A 77 -19.28 -35.30 -10.43
CA PRO A 77 -19.00 -35.66 -9.04
C PRO A 77 -18.72 -34.39 -8.23
N TYR A 78 -19.34 -34.27 -7.05
CA TYR A 78 -19.14 -33.15 -6.14
C TYR A 78 -17.67 -33.00 -5.72
N SER A 79 -16.91 -34.10 -5.66
CA SER A 79 -15.47 -34.08 -5.38
C SER A 79 -14.60 -33.36 -6.44
N VAL A 80 -15.16 -32.97 -7.59
CA VAL A 80 -14.47 -32.20 -8.65
C VAL A 80 -15.31 -31.01 -9.15
N SER A 81 -16.34 -30.59 -8.41
CA SER A 81 -17.14 -29.41 -8.78
C SER A 81 -16.58 -28.13 -8.18
N GLU A 82 -16.87 -27.03 -8.88
CA GLU A 82 -16.70 -25.63 -8.48
C GLU A 82 -17.47 -25.34 -7.18
N THR A 83 -18.71 -25.80 -7.07
CA THR A 83 -19.56 -25.66 -5.87
C THR A 83 -18.96 -26.23 -4.59
N ARG A 84 -18.13 -27.29 -4.68
CA ARG A 84 -17.41 -27.80 -3.51
C ARG A 84 -16.29 -26.87 -3.05
N LEU A 85 -15.71 -26.10 -3.96
CA LEU A 85 -14.76 -25.04 -3.60
C LEU A 85 -15.52 -23.86 -2.99
N GLU A 86 -16.58 -23.37 -3.65
CA GLU A 86 -17.44 -22.28 -3.14
C GLU A 86 -17.89 -22.53 -1.69
N GLU A 87 -18.46 -23.71 -1.41
CA GLU A 87 -18.89 -24.14 -0.06
C GLU A 87 -17.73 -24.26 0.95
N ALA A 88 -16.54 -24.64 0.49
CA ALA A 88 -15.35 -24.76 1.34
C ALA A 88 -14.70 -23.41 1.66
N LEU A 89 -14.87 -22.40 0.78
CA LEU A 89 -14.37 -21.04 0.95
C LEU A 89 -15.29 -20.17 1.81
N GLU A 90 -16.61 -20.22 1.59
CA GLU A 90 -17.61 -19.40 2.30
C GLU A 90 -17.46 -19.47 3.84
N ASN A 91 -17.13 -20.65 4.36
CA ASN A 91 -17.02 -20.92 5.79
C ASN A 91 -15.57 -21.23 6.23
N LEU A 92 -14.57 -20.73 5.49
CA LEU A 92 -13.16 -20.98 5.75
C LEU A 92 -12.63 -20.13 6.93
N CYS A 93 -12.68 -18.80 6.79
CA CYS A 93 -12.07 -17.88 7.75
C CYS A 93 -12.81 -17.81 9.09
N GLU A 94 -14.10 -18.20 9.15
CA GLU A 94 -14.83 -18.37 10.43
C GLU A 94 -14.13 -19.36 11.38
N ARG A 95 -13.49 -20.41 10.85
CA ARG A 95 -12.79 -21.43 11.64
C ARG A 95 -11.52 -20.93 12.32
N ILE A 96 -11.03 -19.77 11.91
CA ILE A 96 -9.91 -19.12 12.59
C ILE A 96 -10.32 -18.66 13.99
N LEU A 97 -11.62 -18.46 14.27
CA LEU A 97 -12.11 -18.19 15.62
C LEU A 97 -11.96 -19.37 16.59
N ASP A 98 -11.80 -20.61 16.10
CA ASP A 98 -11.47 -21.77 16.96
C ASP A 98 -10.02 -21.72 17.51
N TYR A 99 -9.17 -20.85 16.96
CA TYR A 99 -7.77 -20.72 17.35
C TYR A 99 -7.60 -19.83 18.59
N ASN A 100 -6.64 -20.20 19.43
CA ASN A 100 -6.23 -19.45 20.60
C ASN A 100 -4.76 -19.04 20.48
N VAL A 101 -4.39 -17.95 21.16
CA VAL A 101 -3.00 -17.50 21.28
C VAL A 101 -2.33 -18.25 22.44
N HIS A 102 -1.34 -19.06 22.09
CA HIS A 102 -0.44 -19.75 23.00
C HIS A 102 0.84 -18.95 23.18
N ALA A 103 0.85 -18.00 24.12
CA ALA A 103 2.04 -17.25 24.51
C ALA A 103 3.21 -18.17 24.93
N GLU A 104 2.93 -19.40 25.34
CA GLU A 104 3.95 -20.42 25.65
C GLU A 104 4.69 -21.00 24.43
N ARG A 105 4.45 -20.51 23.20
CA ARG A 105 5.03 -21.03 21.95
C ARG A 105 5.60 -19.91 21.06
N LYS A 106 6.86 -20.05 20.63
CA LYS A 106 7.51 -19.09 19.70
C LYS A 106 7.07 -19.30 18.24
N GLY A 107 6.94 -18.20 17.50
CA GLY A 107 6.67 -18.18 16.04
C GLY A 107 5.28 -18.70 15.65
N SER A 108 5.13 -19.16 14.40
CA SER A 108 3.85 -19.59 13.80
C SER A 108 3.23 -20.88 14.40
N LEU A 109 3.68 -21.29 15.58
CA LEU A 109 3.07 -22.31 16.45
C LEU A 109 2.24 -21.71 17.59
N ARG A 110 2.28 -20.37 17.77
CA ARG A 110 1.46 -19.63 18.75
C ARG A 110 -0.03 -19.76 18.51
N TYR A 111 -0.46 -19.98 17.27
CA TYR A 111 -1.85 -20.27 16.95
C TYR A 111 -2.12 -21.76 16.95
N ALA A 112 -3.04 -22.23 17.79
CA ALA A 112 -3.63 -23.55 17.68
C ALA A 112 -5.06 -23.59 18.23
N LYS A 113 -5.85 -24.57 17.78
CA LYS A 113 -7.20 -24.85 18.31
C LYS A 113 -7.11 -25.44 19.72
N GLY A 114 -8.00 -25.00 20.62
CA GLY A 114 -8.08 -25.45 22.02
C GLY A 114 -7.34 -24.56 23.03
N GLN A 115 -7.44 -24.90 24.32
CA GLN A 115 -7.04 -24.02 25.43
C GLN A 115 -5.51 -23.91 25.62
N SER A 116 -5.00 -22.70 25.85
CA SER A 116 -3.59 -22.46 26.19
C SER A 116 -3.22 -22.90 27.61
N GLN A 117 -1.95 -23.25 27.82
CA GLN A 117 -1.47 -23.71 29.14
C GLN A 117 -1.65 -22.63 30.21
N THR A 118 -1.46 -21.36 29.82
CA THR A 118 -1.73 -20.19 30.65
C THR A 118 -3.20 -20.11 31.04
N MET A 119 -4.12 -20.17 30.07
CA MET A 119 -5.57 -20.07 30.34
C MET A 119 -6.10 -21.28 31.13
N ALA A 120 -5.60 -22.49 30.87
CA ALA A 120 -5.90 -23.68 31.66
C ALA A 120 -5.44 -23.53 33.12
N THR A 121 -4.24 -22.97 33.33
CA THR A 121 -3.72 -22.66 34.67
C THR A 121 -4.59 -21.62 35.38
N LEU A 122 -4.99 -20.53 34.69
CA LEU A 122 -5.83 -19.47 35.24
C LEU A 122 -7.22 -19.98 35.65
N LYS A 123 -7.93 -20.71 34.77
CA LYS A 123 -9.22 -21.34 35.12
C LYS A 123 -9.05 -22.35 36.27
N GLY A 124 -7.95 -23.10 36.29
CA GLY A 124 -7.61 -24.03 37.37
C GLY A 124 -7.26 -23.38 38.72
N LEU A 125 -6.87 -22.09 38.75
CA LEU A 125 -6.69 -21.30 39.98
C LEU A 125 -8.02 -20.75 40.49
N VAL A 126 -8.87 -20.22 39.59
CA VAL A 126 -10.23 -19.77 39.91
C VAL A 126 -11.08 -20.91 40.48
N GLN A 127 -11.01 -22.11 39.88
CA GLN A 127 -11.67 -23.32 40.38
C GLN A 127 -11.19 -23.75 41.79
N LYS A 128 -10.00 -23.33 42.22
CA LYS A 128 -9.46 -23.58 43.58
C LYS A 128 -9.78 -22.45 44.56
N GLY A 129 -10.60 -21.47 44.17
CA GLY A 129 -11.01 -20.34 45.01
C GLY A 129 -9.97 -19.21 45.11
N VAL A 130 -8.95 -19.20 44.24
CA VAL A 130 -8.01 -18.07 44.16
C VAL A 130 -8.67 -16.94 43.39
N LYS A 131 -8.75 -15.73 43.99
CA LYS A 131 -9.20 -14.54 43.25
C LYS A 131 -8.13 -14.12 42.24
N VAL A 132 -8.30 -14.55 41.00
CA VAL A 132 -7.61 -14.01 39.82
C VAL A 132 -8.45 -12.83 39.30
N ASP A 133 -7.79 -11.73 38.94
CA ASP A 133 -8.41 -10.53 38.39
C ASP A 133 -7.66 -10.16 37.11
N LEU A 134 -8.35 -10.26 35.95
CA LEU A 134 -7.78 -10.00 34.62
C LEU A 134 -8.42 -8.78 33.94
N GLY A 135 -9.31 -8.05 34.65
CA GLY A 135 -10.14 -6.99 34.05
C GLY A 135 -11.25 -7.48 33.09
N ILE A 136 -11.24 -8.76 32.70
CA ILE A 136 -12.19 -9.38 31.78
C ILE A 136 -13.19 -10.27 32.55
N PRO A 137 -14.52 -10.08 32.39
CA PRO A 137 -15.56 -10.95 32.95
C PRO A 137 -15.37 -12.44 32.58
N LEU A 138 -15.68 -13.35 33.51
CA LEU A 138 -15.48 -14.80 33.34
C LEU A 138 -16.25 -15.38 32.15
N GLU A 139 -17.35 -14.77 31.79
CA GLU A 139 -18.21 -15.11 30.65
C GLU A 139 -17.50 -14.90 29.30
N LEU A 140 -16.46 -14.05 29.25
CA LEU A 140 -15.69 -13.72 28.05
C LEU A 140 -14.33 -14.44 27.99
N TRP A 141 -14.06 -15.40 28.89
CA TRP A 141 -12.79 -16.17 28.90
C TRP A 141 -12.75 -17.34 27.89
N ASP A 142 -13.77 -17.49 27.07
CA ASP A 142 -13.86 -18.45 25.96
C ASP A 142 -14.18 -17.76 24.61
N GLU A 143 -14.19 -16.42 24.58
CA GLU A 143 -14.34 -15.62 23.36
C GLU A 143 -12.97 -15.47 22.64
N PRO A 144 -12.95 -15.33 21.30
CA PRO A 144 -11.71 -15.14 20.54
C PRO A 144 -11.03 -13.81 20.88
N SER A 145 -9.70 -13.80 20.93
CA SER A 145 -8.93 -12.59 21.23
C SER A 145 -8.99 -11.56 20.10
N VAL A 146 -8.59 -10.31 20.38
CA VAL A 146 -8.43 -9.26 19.36
C VAL A 146 -7.47 -9.70 18.25
N GLU A 147 -6.39 -10.39 18.61
CA GLU A 147 -5.40 -10.95 17.68
C GLU A 147 -6.00 -12.04 16.77
N VAL A 148 -6.87 -12.90 17.30
CA VAL A 148 -7.58 -13.95 16.55
C VAL A 148 -8.69 -13.35 15.66
N THR A 149 -9.36 -12.30 16.13
CA THR A 149 -10.34 -11.54 15.34
C THR A 149 -9.65 -10.83 14.16
N PHE A 150 -8.42 -10.34 14.38
CA PHE A 150 -7.60 -9.71 13.34
C PHE A 150 -6.98 -10.75 12.38
N LEU A 151 -6.64 -11.96 12.86
CA LEU A 151 -6.31 -13.12 12.00
C LEU A 151 -7.45 -13.45 11.04
N LYS A 152 -8.70 -13.54 11.53
CA LYS A 152 -9.89 -13.78 10.70
C LYS A 152 -10.00 -12.73 9.59
N LYS A 153 -9.90 -11.45 9.95
CA LYS A 153 -9.95 -10.34 8.99
C LYS A 153 -8.84 -10.43 7.93
N GLN A 154 -7.61 -10.76 8.32
CA GLN A 154 -6.54 -10.97 7.34
C GLN A 154 -6.76 -12.20 6.47
N CYS A 155 -7.40 -13.27 6.96
CA CYS A 155 -7.79 -14.42 6.15
C CYS A 155 -8.83 -14.03 5.11
N GLU A 156 -9.84 -13.24 5.48
CA GLU A 156 -10.86 -12.74 4.55
C GLU A 156 -10.22 -11.94 3.41
N THR A 157 -9.41 -10.93 3.75
CA THR A 157 -8.67 -10.13 2.75
C THR A 157 -7.69 -10.97 1.92
N MET A 158 -7.06 -11.99 2.49
CA MET A 158 -6.18 -12.89 1.74
C MET A 158 -6.95 -13.83 0.82
N LEU A 159 -8.14 -14.27 1.21
CA LEU A 159 -8.99 -15.09 0.37
C LEU A 159 -9.54 -14.28 -0.81
N GLU A 160 -9.97 -13.03 -0.55
CA GLU A 160 -10.33 -12.04 -1.58
C GLU A 160 -9.18 -11.72 -2.55
N GLU A 161 -7.93 -11.61 -2.05
CA GLU A 161 -6.75 -11.29 -2.88
C GLU A 161 -6.29 -12.48 -3.75
N PHE A 162 -6.54 -13.73 -3.31
CA PHE A 162 -5.97 -14.94 -3.94
C PHE A 162 -7.02 -15.98 -4.37
N GLU A 163 -8.31 -15.63 -4.48
CA GLU A 163 -9.39 -16.55 -4.91
C GLU A 163 -9.07 -17.27 -6.23
N ASP A 164 -8.67 -16.53 -7.28
CA ASP A 164 -8.24 -17.07 -8.58
C ASP A 164 -7.12 -18.13 -8.45
N VAL A 165 -6.18 -17.90 -7.52
CA VAL A 165 -5.00 -18.76 -7.29
C VAL A 165 -5.40 -20.03 -6.54
N VAL A 166 -6.31 -19.92 -5.57
CA VAL A 166 -6.88 -21.05 -4.85
C VAL A 166 -7.78 -21.89 -5.78
N GLY A 167 -8.49 -21.24 -6.71
CA GLY A 167 -9.24 -21.90 -7.78
C GLY A 167 -8.33 -22.66 -8.75
N ASP A 168 -7.29 -22.02 -9.28
CA ASP A 168 -6.30 -22.67 -10.16
C ASP A 168 -5.62 -23.86 -9.47
N TRP A 169 -5.24 -23.71 -8.19
CA TRP A 169 -4.74 -24.82 -7.39
C TRP A 169 -5.74 -25.97 -7.27
N TYR A 170 -7.00 -25.65 -6.97
CA TYR A 170 -8.06 -26.64 -6.81
C TYR A 170 -8.39 -27.39 -8.11
N PHE A 171 -8.30 -26.75 -9.29
CA PHE A 171 -8.60 -27.42 -10.56
C PHE A 171 -7.39 -28.09 -11.22
N HIS A 172 -6.17 -27.59 -11.00
CA HIS A 172 -5.00 -27.99 -11.78
C HIS A 172 -3.79 -28.47 -10.96
N HIS A 173 -3.70 -28.16 -9.66
CA HIS A 173 -2.49 -28.38 -8.85
C HIS A 173 -2.68 -29.06 -7.47
N GLN A 174 -3.79 -29.81 -7.28
CA GLN A 174 -4.06 -30.55 -6.01
C GLN A 174 -2.99 -31.59 -5.64
N GLU A 175 -2.08 -31.97 -6.55
CA GLU A 175 -0.92 -32.82 -6.24
C GLU A 175 0.14 -32.12 -5.37
N GLN A 176 0.09 -30.80 -5.27
CA GLN A 176 0.99 -29.98 -4.46
C GLN A 176 0.29 -29.48 -3.18
N PRO A 177 0.98 -29.38 -2.03
CA PRO A 177 0.40 -28.76 -0.84
C PRO A 177 0.06 -27.29 -1.09
N LEU A 178 -1.17 -26.89 -0.77
CA LEU A 178 -1.62 -25.50 -0.90
C LEU A 178 -0.70 -24.52 -0.16
N GLN A 179 -0.16 -24.92 1.01
CA GLN A 179 0.80 -24.09 1.75
C GLN A 179 2.05 -23.72 0.91
N HIS A 180 2.57 -24.62 0.07
CA HIS A 180 3.73 -24.34 -0.79
C HIS A 180 3.30 -23.57 -2.06
N PHE A 181 2.16 -23.96 -2.65
CA PHE A 181 1.63 -23.28 -3.84
C PHE A 181 1.25 -21.83 -3.54
N LEU A 182 0.35 -21.60 -2.60
CA LEU A 182 -0.11 -20.26 -2.21
C LEU A 182 0.96 -19.51 -1.41
N CYS A 183 1.44 -20.05 -0.28
CA CYS A 183 2.27 -19.23 0.62
C CYS A 183 3.67 -19.01 0.08
N GLU A 184 4.36 -20.05 -0.39
CA GLU A 184 5.76 -19.94 -0.82
C GLU A 184 5.91 -19.39 -2.25
N SER A 185 4.88 -19.51 -3.10
CA SER A 185 4.95 -19.08 -4.52
C SER A 185 4.08 -17.86 -4.89
N HIS A 186 3.17 -17.40 -4.00
CA HIS A 186 2.31 -16.23 -4.27
C HIS A 186 2.25 -15.20 -3.11
N VAL A 187 2.20 -15.63 -1.84
CA VAL A 187 2.02 -14.69 -0.70
C VAL A 187 3.35 -14.19 -0.11
N LEU A 188 4.41 -15.00 -0.14
CA LEU A 188 5.76 -14.57 0.22
C LEU A 188 6.45 -13.86 -0.95
N PRO A 189 7.16 -12.74 -0.74
CA PRO A 189 7.87 -12.05 -1.81
C PRO A 189 9.02 -12.91 -2.35
N ALA A 190 9.10 -13.01 -3.69
CA ALA A 190 9.98 -13.94 -4.39
C ALA A 190 11.47 -13.56 -4.32
N ALA A 191 12.11 -13.84 -3.18
CA ALA A 191 13.53 -13.63 -2.95
C ALA A 191 14.42 -14.81 -3.39
N GLU A 192 13.93 -16.05 -3.36
CA GLU A 192 14.77 -17.26 -3.60
C GLU A 192 14.25 -18.26 -4.65
N THR A 193 12.98 -18.20 -5.08
CA THR A 193 12.36 -19.18 -6.01
C THR A 193 11.85 -18.52 -7.30
N GLY A 194 12.72 -18.39 -8.29
CA GLY A 194 12.41 -17.70 -9.55
C GLY A 194 11.59 -18.52 -10.57
N LEU A 195 10.27 -18.49 -10.48
CA LEU A 195 9.32 -18.87 -11.55
C LEU A 195 7.97 -18.13 -11.35
N PRO A 196 7.42 -17.43 -12.36
CA PRO A 196 6.17 -16.68 -12.21
C PRO A 196 4.92 -17.54 -12.43
N SER A 197 3.85 -17.21 -11.71
CA SER A 197 2.53 -17.83 -11.80
C SER A 197 1.60 -17.17 -12.85
N PRO A 198 0.52 -17.84 -13.32
CA PRO A 198 -0.15 -17.51 -14.58
C PRO A 198 -1.26 -16.44 -14.51
N ALA A 199 -1.21 -15.51 -13.56
CA ALA A 199 -1.90 -14.22 -13.76
C ALA A 199 -1.24 -13.47 -14.92
N MET A 200 -1.98 -12.64 -15.68
CA MET A 200 -1.42 -11.87 -16.81
C MET A 200 -0.59 -10.66 -16.36
N SER A 201 0.44 -10.92 -15.56
CA SER A 201 1.43 -9.96 -15.08
C SER A 201 2.23 -9.36 -16.24
N ARG A 202 1.71 -8.27 -16.81
CA ARG A 202 2.51 -7.27 -17.53
C ARG A 202 3.70 -6.95 -16.64
N ARG A 203 4.93 -7.13 -17.14
CA ARG A 203 6.11 -6.68 -16.40
C ARG A 203 6.08 -5.17 -16.32
N LEU A 204 5.69 -4.67 -15.15
CA LEU A 204 5.81 -3.27 -14.76
C LEU A 204 7.27 -3.03 -14.38
N ARG A 205 7.97 -2.26 -15.21
CA ARG A 205 9.29 -1.71 -14.89
C ARG A 205 9.20 -0.18 -14.86
N THR A 206 9.96 0.43 -13.96
CA THR A 206 10.08 1.88 -13.87
C THR A 206 11.45 2.33 -14.40
N GLU A 207 11.50 3.54 -14.97
CA GLU A 207 12.74 4.16 -15.45
C GLU A 207 12.75 5.66 -15.07
N PRO A 208 13.80 6.18 -14.40
CA PRO A 208 13.88 7.59 -14.02
C PRO A 208 13.89 8.51 -15.25
N LEU A 209 13.03 9.53 -15.26
CA LEU A 209 12.92 10.47 -16.37
C LEU A 209 14.08 11.47 -16.31
N ARG A 210 15.05 11.32 -17.22
CA ARG A 210 16.29 12.10 -17.20
C ARG A 210 16.06 13.56 -17.59
N GLY A 211 16.35 14.46 -16.66
CA GLY A 211 16.39 15.91 -16.84
C GLY A 211 16.53 16.61 -15.49
N GLU A 212 17.04 17.84 -15.48
CA GLU A 212 16.97 18.69 -14.28
C GLU A 212 15.74 19.61 -14.35
N PRO A 213 15.18 20.03 -13.20
CA PRO A 213 14.07 20.98 -13.16
C PRO A 213 14.41 22.35 -13.77
N PRO A 214 13.42 23.08 -14.34
CA PRO A 214 12.01 22.71 -14.46
C PRO A 214 11.76 21.69 -15.58
N MET A 215 11.18 20.54 -15.23
CA MET A 215 10.93 19.45 -16.18
C MET A 215 9.55 19.61 -16.82
N ARG A 216 9.52 19.99 -18.10
CA ARG A 216 8.29 20.30 -18.84
C ARG A 216 7.75 19.07 -19.59
N LEU A 217 6.47 18.77 -19.37
CA LEU A 217 5.67 17.75 -20.02
C LEU A 217 4.49 18.43 -20.74
N PRO A 218 4.66 18.87 -22.01
CA PRO A 218 3.60 19.51 -22.78
C PRO A 218 2.35 18.64 -22.91
N GLY A 219 1.19 19.24 -23.08
CA GLY A 219 -0.08 18.52 -23.20
C GLY A 219 -1.26 19.44 -23.50
N ASN A 220 -2.39 18.82 -23.84
CA ASN A 220 -3.61 19.50 -24.26
C ASN A 220 -4.83 18.76 -23.67
N PRO A 221 -5.68 19.39 -22.84
CA PRO A 221 -5.70 20.83 -22.53
C PRO A 221 -4.70 21.32 -21.46
N TYR A 222 -4.05 20.42 -20.72
CA TYR A 222 -3.11 20.76 -19.64
C TYR A 222 -1.69 20.31 -19.96
N SER A 223 -0.70 21.13 -19.58
CA SER A 223 0.73 20.79 -19.57
C SER A 223 1.24 20.74 -18.14
N VAL A 224 2.16 19.83 -17.83
CA VAL A 224 2.72 19.67 -16.48
C VAL A 224 4.17 20.16 -16.46
N VAL A 225 4.57 20.87 -15.41
CA VAL A 225 5.95 21.31 -15.19
C VAL A 225 6.35 20.98 -13.75
N VAL A 226 7.27 20.05 -13.56
CA VAL A 226 7.87 19.80 -12.24
C VAL A 226 8.86 20.92 -11.97
N LEU A 227 8.45 21.89 -11.14
CA LEU A 227 9.20 23.11 -10.81
C LEU A 227 10.42 22.79 -9.95
N LEU A 228 10.19 21.95 -8.93
CA LEU A 228 11.19 21.47 -7.99
C LEU A 228 11.07 19.94 -7.90
N LYS A 229 12.22 19.28 -7.86
CA LYS A 229 12.35 17.82 -7.70
C LYS A 229 12.60 17.55 -6.22
N GLY A 230 11.76 16.74 -5.59
CA GLY A 230 11.93 16.35 -4.20
C GLY A 230 13.17 15.50 -3.97
N TYR A 231 13.56 15.39 -2.71
CA TYR A 231 14.67 14.58 -2.25
C TYR A 231 14.48 14.18 -0.78
N ALA A 232 15.07 13.05 -0.40
CA ALA A 232 15.29 12.64 0.99
C ALA A 232 16.73 12.12 1.09
N GLU A 233 17.64 12.93 1.64
CA GLU A 233 19.07 12.62 1.74
C GLU A 233 19.45 12.30 3.20
N PRO A 234 19.86 11.07 3.54
CA PRO A 234 20.33 10.74 4.90
C PRO A 234 21.70 11.37 5.18
N GLU A 235 21.90 11.83 6.42
CA GLU A 235 23.21 12.32 6.88
C GLU A 235 24.22 11.17 7.03
N ARG A 236 25.51 11.53 7.10
CA ARG A 236 26.61 10.55 7.15
C ARG A 236 26.80 9.89 8.53
N VAL A 237 26.13 10.38 9.57
CA VAL A 237 26.28 9.94 10.96
C VAL A 237 24.95 10.13 11.69
N GLY A 238 24.38 9.04 12.20
CA GLY A 238 23.06 9.04 12.84
C GLY A 238 21.92 9.07 11.83
N ASP A 239 20.69 9.03 12.36
CA ASP A 239 19.48 8.72 11.60
C ASP A 239 18.76 9.97 11.04
N ALA A 240 19.48 11.09 10.93
CA ALA A 240 18.94 12.34 10.42
C ALA A 240 18.79 12.30 8.89
N VAL A 241 17.65 12.79 8.40
CA VAL A 241 17.37 12.94 6.97
C VAL A 241 17.09 14.40 6.65
N ARG A 242 17.63 14.87 5.54
CA ARG A 242 17.31 16.18 4.96
C ARG A 242 16.40 15.97 3.76
N ALA A 243 15.14 16.40 3.87
CA ALA A 243 14.13 16.24 2.84
C ALA A 243 13.51 17.56 2.36
N ASP A 244 12.85 17.51 1.20
CA ASP A 244 11.94 18.52 0.66
C ASP A 244 11.05 17.88 -0.42
N SER A 245 9.81 18.35 -0.59
CA SER A 245 8.90 17.77 -1.59
C SER A 245 9.23 18.16 -3.03
N SER A 246 8.79 17.33 -3.97
CA SER A 246 8.51 17.75 -5.34
C SER A 246 7.44 18.84 -5.34
N VAL A 247 7.54 19.80 -6.25
CA VAL A 247 6.52 20.84 -6.46
C VAL A 247 6.20 20.92 -7.94
N THR A 248 4.92 20.78 -8.28
CA THR A 248 4.48 20.61 -9.67
C THR A 248 3.44 21.66 -10.06
N LEU A 249 3.61 22.25 -11.24
CA LEU A 249 2.73 23.23 -11.84
C LEU A 249 1.96 22.62 -13.02
N VAL A 250 0.64 22.64 -12.99
CA VAL A 250 -0.26 22.23 -14.07
C VAL A 250 -0.79 23.49 -14.76
N LEU A 251 -0.45 23.67 -16.04
CA LEU A 251 -0.78 24.86 -16.83
C LEU A 251 -1.87 24.54 -17.86
N PRO A 252 -3.06 25.18 -17.78
CA PRO A 252 -4.04 25.14 -18.86
C PRO A 252 -3.51 25.87 -20.10
N GLN A 253 -3.57 25.24 -21.28
CA GLN A 253 -3.10 25.84 -22.54
C GLN A 253 -3.78 27.18 -22.88
N ALA A 254 -5.04 27.36 -22.45
CA ALA A 254 -5.78 28.62 -22.61
C ALA A 254 -5.12 29.80 -21.86
N TRP A 255 -4.52 29.56 -20.69
CA TRP A 255 -3.82 30.58 -19.92
C TRP A 255 -2.60 31.13 -20.67
N GLY A 256 -1.81 30.22 -21.25
CA GLY A 256 -0.63 30.59 -22.04
C GLY A 256 -0.95 31.50 -23.22
N GLN A 257 -2.07 31.26 -23.92
CA GLN A 257 -2.50 32.11 -25.04
C GLN A 257 -3.19 33.42 -24.58
N ALA A 258 -3.82 33.44 -23.40
CA ALA A 258 -4.42 34.64 -22.83
C ALA A 258 -3.38 35.68 -22.34
N SER A 259 -2.13 35.26 -22.06
CA SER A 259 -1.07 36.12 -21.49
C SER A 259 -0.74 37.42 -22.27
N GLY A 260 -1.15 37.53 -23.54
CA GLY A 260 -1.06 38.77 -24.33
C GLY A 260 -2.11 39.84 -24.01
N GLN A 261 -3.16 39.51 -23.27
CA GLN A 261 -4.18 40.44 -22.77
C GLN A 261 -4.47 40.13 -21.31
N ALA A 262 -4.00 40.98 -20.39
CA ALA A 262 -4.19 40.78 -18.95
C ALA A 262 -5.68 40.61 -18.60
N CYS A 263 -6.10 39.37 -18.32
CA CYS A 263 -7.43 39.05 -17.84
C CYS A 263 -7.63 39.73 -16.49
N SER A 264 -8.52 40.72 -16.44
CA SER A 264 -8.82 41.48 -15.23
C SER A 264 -9.27 40.54 -14.10
N HIS A 265 -8.54 40.53 -12.98
CA HIS A 265 -8.96 39.83 -11.77
C HIS A 265 -10.42 40.20 -11.42
N GLY A 266 -11.31 39.21 -11.27
CA GLY A 266 -12.68 39.47 -10.83
C GLY A 266 -13.83 38.71 -11.50
N GLU A 267 -13.62 37.58 -12.18
CA GLU A 267 -14.72 36.59 -12.23
C GLU A 267 -14.90 36.03 -10.81
N LEU A 268 -15.87 36.60 -10.09
CA LEU A 268 -16.25 36.17 -8.74
C LEU A 268 -16.66 34.69 -8.77
N LEU A 269 -15.99 33.88 -7.95
CA LEU A 269 -16.43 32.51 -7.66
C LEU A 269 -17.89 32.58 -7.17
N PRO A 270 -18.83 31.81 -7.76
CA PRO A 270 -20.25 32.03 -7.58
C PRO A 270 -20.66 31.93 -6.10
N GLU A 271 -21.27 33.00 -5.58
CA GLU A 271 -21.50 33.17 -4.13
C GLU A 271 -22.35 32.04 -3.53
N GLY A 272 -23.27 31.47 -4.31
CA GLY A 272 -23.84 30.14 -4.09
C GLY A 272 -23.32 29.16 -5.15
N GLY A 273 -22.45 28.24 -4.74
CA GLY A 273 -21.89 27.22 -5.63
C GLY A 273 -21.48 25.97 -4.85
N GLU A 274 -21.81 24.81 -5.41
CA GLU A 274 -21.33 23.52 -4.92
C GLU A 274 -19.80 23.43 -5.09
N ALA A 275 -19.12 22.70 -4.20
CA ALA A 275 -17.65 22.56 -4.21
C ALA A 275 -17.09 22.17 -5.59
N LYS A 276 -17.81 21.32 -6.33
CA LYS A 276 -17.49 20.93 -7.71
C LYS A 276 -17.36 22.14 -8.64
N THR A 277 -18.37 23.01 -8.69
CA THR A 277 -18.39 24.19 -9.58
C THR A 277 -17.27 25.17 -9.24
N ALA A 278 -16.95 25.30 -7.95
CA ALA A 278 -15.83 26.11 -7.49
C ALA A 278 -14.46 25.52 -7.87
N LEU A 279 -14.29 24.20 -7.77
CA LEU A 279 -13.09 23.49 -8.24
C LEU A 279 -12.91 23.60 -9.76
N GLU A 280 -13.96 23.35 -10.55
CA GLU A 280 -13.95 23.51 -12.03
C GLU A 280 -13.69 24.96 -12.47
N ALA A 281 -13.99 25.96 -11.64
CA ALA A 281 -13.64 27.36 -11.87
C ALA A 281 -12.18 27.66 -11.48
N ALA A 282 -11.73 27.21 -10.30
CA ALA A 282 -10.37 27.40 -9.81
C ALA A 282 -9.32 26.68 -10.68
N ALA A 283 -9.69 25.58 -11.34
CA ALA A 283 -8.85 24.83 -12.26
C ALA A 283 -8.69 25.45 -13.68
N ARG A 284 -9.22 26.66 -13.90
CA ARG A 284 -9.07 27.40 -15.18
C ARG A 284 -7.76 28.17 -15.30
N GLY A 285 -7.13 28.50 -14.17
CA GLY A 285 -5.81 29.14 -14.10
C GLY A 285 -4.71 28.16 -13.67
N PRO A 286 -3.51 28.67 -13.35
CA PRO A 286 -2.39 27.88 -12.86
C PRO A 286 -2.68 27.00 -11.64
N ILE A 287 -2.47 25.71 -11.87
CA ILE A 287 -2.39 24.49 -11.04
C ILE A 287 -1.18 24.31 -10.13
N LEU A 288 -1.13 24.70 -8.85
CA LEU A 288 0.00 24.26 -8.01
C LEU A 288 -0.33 22.97 -7.24
N VAL A 289 0.58 21.99 -7.28
CA VAL A 289 0.49 20.72 -6.53
C VAL A 289 1.72 20.59 -5.65
N ASP A 290 1.48 20.54 -4.34
CA ASP A 290 2.43 20.75 -3.24
C ASP A 290 3.22 22.07 -3.34
N THR A 291 3.97 22.41 -2.28
CA THR A 291 4.54 23.75 -2.11
C THR A 291 5.95 23.78 -1.52
N GLY A 292 6.57 22.63 -1.20
CA GLY A 292 7.87 22.58 -0.54
C GLY A 292 7.83 23.05 0.91
N GLY A 293 8.89 22.77 1.66
CA GLY A 293 9.01 23.24 3.05
C GLY A 293 9.24 24.75 3.15
N PRO A 294 9.04 25.37 4.33
CA PRO A 294 9.15 26.82 4.49
C PRO A 294 10.53 27.40 4.10
N TRP A 295 11.58 26.57 4.13
CA TRP A 295 12.93 26.89 3.66
C TRP A 295 13.02 27.07 2.13
N THR A 296 12.12 26.46 1.37
CA THR A 296 12.13 26.40 -0.10
C THR A 296 11.38 27.55 -0.78
N ARG A 297 10.71 28.42 0.00
CA ARG A 297 10.03 29.66 -0.42
C ARG A 297 10.68 30.38 -1.61
N GLU A 298 11.96 30.70 -1.48
CA GLU A 298 12.71 31.49 -2.47
C GLU A 298 13.01 30.71 -3.75
N ALA A 299 13.12 29.39 -3.68
CA ALA A 299 13.30 28.53 -4.86
C ALA A 299 11.97 28.38 -5.62
N LEU A 300 10.86 28.16 -4.92
CA LEU A 300 9.53 28.09 -5.52
C LEU A 300 9.15 29.40 -6.23
N LEU A 301 9.38 30.55 -5.60
CA LEU A 301 9.13 31.87 -6.21
C LEU A 301 9.94 32.09 -7.50
N ARG A 302 11.20 31.64 -7.53
CA ARG A 302 12.02 31.70 -8.76
C ARG A 302 11.57 30.73 -9.84
N ALA A 303 11.14 29.52 -9.48
CA ALA A 303 10.67 28.53 -10.42
C ALA A 303 9.36 28.95 -11.09
N LEU A 304 8.39 29.46 -10.32
CA LEU A 304 7.15 30.06 -10.84
C LEU A 304 7.42 31.23 -11.79
N ALA A 305 8.32 32.15 -11.41
CA ALA A 305 8.73 33.26 -12.28
C ALA A 305 9.43 32.78 -13.57
N GLY A 306 10.14 31.64 -13.54
CA GLY A 306 10.73 30.99 -14.72
C GLY A 306 9.69 30.39 -15.68
N GLU A 307 8.49 30.10 -15.19
CA GLU A 307 7.32 29.72 -16.00
C GLU A 307 6.42 30.92 -16.36
N GLY A 308 6.80 32.14 -15.97
CA GLY A 308 6.02 33.36 -16.23
C GLY A 308 4.77 33.50 -15.37
N VAL A 309 4.71 32.81 -14.23
CA VAL A 309 3.57 32.80 -13.29
C VAL A 309 3.95 33.57 -12.02
N ALA A 310 3.17 34.58 -11.65
CA ALA A 310 3.27 35.23 -10.34
C ALA A 310 2.47 34.43 -9.29
N PRO A 311 2.80 34.52 -7.97
CA PRO A 311 2.02 33.85 -6.93
C PRO A 311 0.55 34.28 -6.85
N ALA A 312 0.23 35.48 -7.34
CA ALA A 312 -1.14 35.99 -7.44
C ALA A 312 -1.93 35.46 -8.66
N ASP A 313 -1.25 34.77 -9.59
CA ASP A 313 -1.87 34.13 -10.75
C ASP A 313 -2.32 32.70 -10.45
N VAL A 314 -1.78 32.07 -9.40
CA VAL A 314 -2.16 30.71 -8.98
C VAL A 314 -3.60 30.73 -8.44
N THR A 315 -4.49 29.98 -9.09
CA THR A 315 -5.93 29.97 -8.79
C THR A 315 -6.36 28.80 -7.90
N LEU A 316 -5.58 27.72 -7.88
CA LEU A 316 -5.79 26.55 -7.04
C LEU A 316 -4.44 26.03 -6.53
N VAL A 317 -4.38 25.64 -5.26
CA VAL A 317 -3.28 24.86 -4.70
C VAL A 317 -3.85 23.54 -4.16
N VAL A 318 -3.27 22.42 -4.58
CA VAL A 318 -3.56 21.09 -4.06
C VAL A 318 -2.39 20.67 -3.16
N GLY A 319 -2.64 20.47 -1.87
CA GLY A 319 -1.72 19.79 -0.97
C GLY A 319 -2.06 18.31 -0.94
N THR A 320 -1.15 17.43 -1.38
CA THR A 320 -1.37 15.97 -1.45
C THR A 320 -1.69 15.42 -0.07
N HIS A 321 -0.97 15.89 0.95
CA HIS A 321 -1.18 15.56 2.36
C HIS A 321 -0.61 16.65 3.28
N GLY A 322 -0.60 16.41 4.59
CA GLY A 322 -0.37 17.43 5.62
C GLY A 322 1.08 17.67 6.08
N HIS A 323 2.09 17.00 5.53
CA HIS A 323 3.46 17.13 6.04
C HIS A 323 4.12 18.49 5.72
N SER A 324 5.03 18.90 6.60
CA SER A 324 5.54 20.28 6.69
C SER A 324 6.29 20.77 5.45
N ASP A 325 6.83 19.82 4.69
CA ASP A 325 7.57 19.93 3.45
C ASP A 325 6.68 19.85 2.21
N HIS A 326 5.40 19.52 2.33
CA HIS A 326 4.42 19.57 1.23
C HIS A 326 3.59 20.85 1.30
N ILE A 327 3.11 21.24 2.49
CA ILE A 327 2.24 22.42 2.68
C ILE A 327 2.96 23.65 3.26
N GLY A 328 4.30 23.65 3.30
CA GLY A 328 5.11 24.68 3.94
C GLY A 328 4.99 26.10 3.39
N ASN A 329 4.53 26.28 2.14
CA ASN A 329 4.42 27.59 1.49
C ASN A 329 3.00 27.98 1.03
N LEU A 330 1.92 27.34 1.56
CA LEU A 330 0.53 27.73 1.26
C LEU A 330 0.26 29.24 1.41
N GLY A 331 0.91 29.88 2.39
CA GLY A 331 0.80 31.33 2.65
C GLY A 331 1.33 32.26 1.55
N LEU A 332 1.97 31.73 0.49
CA LEU A 332 2.32 32.50 -0.72
C LEU A 332 1.13 32.75 -1.64
N PHE A 333 0.04 31.99 -1.51
CA PHE A 333 -1.06 31.93 -2.48
C PHE A 333 -2.43 32.34 -1.88
N PRO A 334 -2.56 33.48 -1.17
CA PRO A 334 -3.79 33.85 -0.45
C PRO A 334 -5.01 34.13 -1.35
N GLY A 335 -4.81 34.25 -2.67
CA GLY A 335 -5.87 34.37 -3.67
C GLY A 335 -6.31 33.05 -4.30
N ALA A 336 -5.62 31.94 -4.03
CA ALA A 336 -5.96 30.63 -4.55
C ALA A 336 -7.04 29.96 -3.70
N ALA A 337 -7.90 29.15 -4.32
CA ALA A 337 -8.63 28.12 -3.59
C ALA A 337 -7.65 27.03 -3.13
N LEU A 338 -7.91 26.39 -2.00
CA LEU A 338 -7.04 25.35 -1.44
C LEU A 338 -7.81 24.02 -1.37
N LEU A 339 -7.18 22.94 -1.82
CA LEU A 339 -7.59 21.56 -1.54
C LEU A 339 -6.41 20.88 -0.84
N VAL A 340 -6.43 20.80 0.48
CA VAL A 340 -5.40 20.09 1.25
C VAL A 340 -6.00 18.79 1.74
N SER A 341 -5.42 17.66 1.34
CA SER A 341 -6.04 16.34 1.56
C SER A 341 -7.49 16.33 1.03
N HIS A 342 -8.50 16.10 1.89
CA HIS A 342 -9.91 16.16 1.52
C HIS A 342 -10.61 17.50 1.84
N ASP A 343 -9.90 18.50 2.37
CA ASP A 343 -10.50 19.77 2.79
C ASP A 343 -10.36 20.85 1.70
N PHE A 344 -11.47 21.11 1.00
CA PHE A 344 -11.56 22.19 0.02
C PHE A 344 -12.12 23.49 0.62
N CYS A 345 -11.42 24.61 0.41
CA CYS A 345 -11.91 25.95 0.76
C CYS A 345 -11.62 27.02 -0.31
N LEU A 346 -12.50 28.01 -0.38
CA LEU A 346 -12.30 29.22 -1.17
C LEU A 346 -11.35 30.20 -0.45
N PRO A 347 -10.73 31.16 -1.18
CA PRO A 347 -9.96 32.25 -0.59
C PRO A 347 -10.70 32.91 0.59
N GLY A 348 -9.98 33.13 1.69
CA GLY A 348 -10.57 33.61 2.95
C GLY A 348 -11.15 32.51 3.86
N GLY A 349 -10.98 31.22 3.52
CA GLY A 349 -11.29 30.11 4.43
C GLY A 349 -12.75 29.64 4.43
N ARG A 350 -13.49 29.86 3.34
CA ARG A 350 -14.85 29.31 3.19
C ARG A 350 -14.79 27.87 2.69
N TYR A 351 -14.81 26.91 3.61
CA TYR A 351 -14.85 25.48 3.30
C TYR A 351 -16.16 25.09 2.59
N LEU A 352 -16.07 24.19 1.59
CA LEU A 352 -17.22 23.70 0.82
C LEU A 352 -17.18 22.16 0.73
N PRO A 353 -18.22 21.44 1.20
CA PRO A 353 -18.18 19.98 1.27
C PRO A 353 -18.29 19.31 -0.11
N HIS A 354 -17.60 18.18 -0.27
CA HIS A 354 -17.67 17.31 -1.45
C HIS A 354 -17.57 15.82 -1.06
N GLY A 355 -17.99 14.94 -1.97
CA GLY A 355 -17.93 13.48 -1.80
C GLY A 355 -16.72 12.84 -2.48
N LEU A 356 -15.50 13.27 -2.13
CA LEU A 356 -14.25 12.67 -2.62
C LEU A 356 -14.00 11.34 -1.90
N GLY A 357 -13.67 10.31 -2.67
CA GLY A 357 -13.26 8.98 -2.21
C GLY A 357 -12.61 8.17 -3.33
N GLU A 358 -12.14 6.96 -3.04
CA GLU A 358 -11.36 6.15 -4.01
C GLU A 358 -12.11 5.90 -5.33
N GLU A 359 -13.41 5.57 -5.26
CA GLU A 359 -14.30 5.38 -6.41
C GLU A 359 -14.86 6.69 -7.01
N ARG A 360 -14.63 7.83 -6.34
CA ARG A 360 -15.31 9.10 -6.60
C ARG A 360 -14.31 10.26 -6.71
N PRO A 361 -13.50 10.30 -7.78
CA PRO A 361 -12.55 11.39 -8.00
C PRO A 361 -13.25 12.72 -8.26
N LEU A 362 -12.62 13.81 -7.84
CA LEU A 362 -13.07 15.18 -8.16
C LEU A 362 -12.57 15.53 -9.56
N LYS A 363 -13.50 15.79 -10.49
CA LYS A 363 -13.15 16.24 -11.84
C LYS A 363 -12.92 17.74 -11.82
N LEU A 364 -11.72 18.18 -12.19
CA LEU A 364 -11.34 19.59 -12.30
C LEU A 364 -11.51 20.11 -13.73
N GLY A 365 -11.36 19.23 -14.72
CA GLY A 365 -11.56 19.55 -16.14
C GLY A 365 -11.36 18.35 -17.07
N PRO A 366 -11.33 18.55 -18.39
CA PRO A 366 -11.20 17.47 -19.36
C PRO A 366 -9.83 16.78 -19.24
N GLY A 367 -9.81 15.56 -18.71
CA GLY A 367 -8.57 14.81 -18.45
C GLY A 367 -7.80 15.29 -17.22
N LEU A 368 -8.41 16.04 -16.31
CA LEU A 368 -7.79 16.48 -15.05
C LEU A 368 -8.67 16.15 -13.85
N GLU A 369 -8.14 15.33 -12.94
CA GLU A 369 -8.86 14.83 -11.76
C GLU A 369 -8.00 14.86 -10.50
N VAL A 370 -8.66 14.94 -9.34
CA VAL A 370 -8.05 14.64 -8.03
C VAL A 370 -8.62 13.33 -7.52
N TRP A 371 -7.71 12.43 -7.14
CA TRP A 371 -7.97 11.07 -6.69
C TRP A 371 -7.68 10.95 -5.20
N ALA A 372 -8.57 10.31 -4.42
CA ALA A 372 -8.21 9.91 -3.06
C ALA A 372 -7.28 8.70 -3.14
N THR A 373 -6.08 8.83 -2.58
CA THR A 373 -5.01 7.82 -2.63
C THR A 373 -4.44 7.60 -1.22
N PRO A 374 -5.26 7.12 -0.28
CA PRO A 374 -4.89 7.01 1.13
C PRO A 374 -3.68 6.10 1.34
N GLY A 375 -2.90 6.37 2.39
CA GLY A 375 -1.81 5.50 2.81
C GLY A 375 -0.76 6.19 3.68
N HIS A 376 -0.02 7.14 3.12
CA HIS A 376 1.19 7.71 3.71
C HIS A 376 0.88 8.64 4.89
N GLY A 377 0.21 9.76 4.63
CA GLY A 377 -0.37 10.66 5.63
C GLY A 377 -1.72 10.17 6.17
N GLY A 378 -2.02 8.88 5.97
CA GLY A 378 -3.24 8.20 6.39
C GLY A 378 -4.39 8.30 5.38
N GLN A 379 -5.63 8.32 5.90
CA GLN A 379 -6.85 8.02 5.13
C GLN A 379 -7.37 9.18 4.25
N ARG A 380 -6.56 10.22 4.01
CA ARG A 380 -6.98 11.49 3.38
C ARG A 380 -6.01 12.04 2.34
N ASP A 381 -4.97 11.29 1.98
CA ASP A 381 -4.01 11.68 0.95
C ASP A 381 -4.67 11.75 -0.43
N VAL A 382 -4.21 12.68 -1.27
CA VAL A 382 -4.73 12.87 -2.63
C VAL A 382 -3.64 12.98 -3.69
N SER A 383 -3.91 12.40 -4.85
CA SER A 383 -3.07 12.50 -6.06
C SER A 383 -3.77 13.32 -7.15
N VAL A 384 -3.00 14.05 -7.97
CA VAL A 384 -3.52 14.79 -9.13
C VAL A 384 -3.18 14.04 -10.42
N VAL A 385 -4.20 13.71 -11.20
CA VAL A 385 -4.10 12.92 -12.44
C VAL A 385 -4.32 13.82 -13.65
N VAL A 386 -3.32 13.88 -14.55
CA VAL A 386 -3.30 14.73 -15.74
C VAL A 386 -3.13 13.86 -17.00
N GLY A 387 -4.24 13.57 -17.67
CA GLY A 387 -4.25 12.90 -18.97
C GLY A 387 -3.94 13.85 -20.14
N GLY A 388 -3.57 13.28 -21.29
CA GLY A 388 -3.40 14.06 -22.53
C GLY A 388 -2.07 14.82 -22.66
N THR A 389 -1.04 14.44 -21.91
CA THR A 389 0.32 14.96 -22.12
C THR A 389 1.04 14.22 -23.25
N THR A 390 2.14 14.78 -23.75
CA THR A 390 3.00 14.16 -24.79
C THR A 390 3.65 12.86 -24.33
N LEU A 391 3.65 12.54 -23.04
CA LEU A 391 4.12 11.26 -22.49
C LEU A 391 2.98 10.39 -21.93
N GLY A 392 1.71 10.72 -22.24
CA GLY A 392 0.53 9.99 -21.76
C GLY A 392 -0.08 10.63 -20.50
N THR A 393 -0.45 9.79 -19.53
CA THR A 393 -1.01 10.22 -18.24
C THR A 393 0.11 10.51 -17.23
N VAL A 394 0.13 11.71 -16.65
CA VAL A 394 1.01 12.07 -15.54
C VAL A 394 0.21 12.00 -14.25
N VAL A 395 0.74 11.36 -13.21
CA VAL A 395 0.19 11.42 -11.85
C VAL A 395 1.17 12.09 -10.92
N VAL A 396 0.77 13.21 -10.32
CA VAL A 396 1.48 13.82 -9.18
C VAL A 396 0.94 13.14 -7.93
N ALA A 397 1.75 12.28 -7.33
CA ALA A 397 1.28 11.28 -6.37
C ALA A 397 1.48 11.68 -4.91
N GLY A 398 2.27 12.72 -4.65
CA GLY A 398 2.89 12.92 -3.33
C GLY A 398 3.63 11.64 -2.90
N ASP A 399 3.60 11.37 -1.61
CA ASP A 399 4.42 10.33 -0.98
C ASP A 399 3.79 8.93 -1.06
N VAL A 400 2.69 8.78 -1.80
CA VAL A 400 2.24 7.46 -2.29
C VAL A 400 3.43 6.73 -2.96
N PHE A 401 4.32 7.47 -3.61
CA PHE A 401 5.67 7.04 -3.98
C PHE A 401 6.72 7.99 -3.40
N GLU A 402 7.69 7.42 -2.68
CA GLU A 402 8.84 8.15 -2.12
C GLU A 402 9.78 8.59 -3.26
N CYS A 403 10.23 7.62 -4.07
CA CYS A 403 11.05 7.82 -5.26
C CYS A 403 10.98 6.60 -6.18
N ASP A 404 11.68 6.62 -7.33
CA ASP A 404 11.81 5.41 -8.15
C ASP A 404 12.72 4.38 -7.46
N GLY A 405 12.25 3.14 -7.34
CA GLY A 405 12.95 2.06 -6.65
C GLY A 405 12.68 1.97 -5.14
N ASP A 406 11.75 2.76 -4.59
CA ASP A 406 11.39 2.85 -3.15
C ASP A 406 10.86 1.57 -2.48
N LYS A 407 10.86 0.43 -3.16
CA LYS A 407 10.12 -0.80 -2.81
C LYS A 407 10.40 -1.36 -1.41
N ASP A 408 11.59 -1.10 -0.90
CA ASP A 408 12.09 -1.63 0.38
C ASP A 408 12.14 -0.54 1.48
N SER A 409 11.66 0.67 1.20
CA SER A 409 11.75 1.84 2.09
C SER A 409 10.42 2.58 2.32
N TRP A 410 9.46 2.57 1.39
CA TRP A 410 8.23 3.34 1.55
C TRP A 410 7.37 2.87 2.75
N GLN A 411 7.42 1.58 3.11
CA GLN A 411 6.58 0.99 4.15
C GLN A 411 6.87 1.53 5.55
N VAL A 412 8.11 1.95 5.83
CA VAL A 412 8.49 2.49 7.16
C VAL A 412 8.16 3.98 7.33
N LEU A 413 7.66 4.63 6.28
CA LEU A 413 7.23 6.03 6.27
C LEU A 413 5.69 6.16 6.27
N SER A 414 4.97 5.03 6.31
CA SER A 414 3.54 4.92 5.98
C SER A 414 2.66 4.69 7.21
N GLU A 415 1.60 5.50 7.38
CA GLU A 415 0.59 5.34 8.44
C GLU A 415 -0.34 4.13 8.19
N ASP A 416 -0.72 3.86 6.93
CA ASP A 416 -1.44 2.66 6.51
C ASP A 416 -0.80 2.05 5.24
N PRO A 417 0.16 1.12 5.41
CA PRO A 417 0.79 0.44 4.29
C PRO A 417 -0.18 -0.37 3.40
N VAL A 418 -1.32 -0.80 3.94
CA VAL A 418 -2.31 -1.60 3.20
C VAL A 418 -3.15 -0.69 2.30
N ALA A 419 -3.48 0.52 2.75
CA ALA A 419 -4.05 1.55 1.88
C ALA A 419 -3.03 2.06 0.86
N GLN A 420 -1.79 2.32 1.28
CA GLN A 420 -0.77 2.85 0.37
C GLN A 420 -0.47 1.88 -0.77
N GLU A 421 -0.37 0.57 -0.53
CA GLU A 421 -0.14 -0.39 -1.63
C GLU A 421 -1.33 -0.46 -2.61
N ARG A 422 -2.59 -0.36 -2.13
CA ARG A 422 -3.76 -0.22 -3.03
C ARG A 422 -3.66 1.04 -3.88
N SER A 423 -3.32 2.17 -3.26
CA SER A 423 -3.11 3.46 -3.93
C SER A 423 -1.99 3.39 -4.98
N ARG A 424 -0.85 2.79 -4.62
CA ARG A 424 0.31 2.57 -5.51
C ARG A 424 -0.06 1.73 -6.72
N LYS A 425 -0.73 0.59 -6.51
CA LYS A 425 -1.23 -0.28 -7.59
C LYS A 425 -2.17 0.48 -8.53
N ARG A 426 -3.17 1.18 -7.99
CA ARG A 426 -4.15 1.98 -8.76
C ARG A 426 -3.50 3.09 -9.59
N VAL A 427 -2.43 3.71 -9.07
CA VAL A 427 -1.61 4.69 -9.80
C VAL A 427 -0.79 4.02 -10.90
N LEU A 428 -0.06 2.94 -10.63
CA LEU A 428 0.77 2.23 -11.63
C LEU A 428 -0.05 1.65 -12.79
N ASP A 429 -1.27 1.20 -12.54
CA ASP A 429 -2.17 0.71 -13.60
C ASP A 429 -2.56 1.82 -14.60
N THR A 430 -2.53 3.09 -14.18
CA THR A 430 -3.04 4.25 -14.96
C THR A 430 -1.96 5.22 -15.43
N ALA A 431 -0.94 5.49 -14.62
CA ALA A 431 0.09 6.50 -14.87
C ALA A 431 1.11 6.04 -15.92
N ASP A 432 1.44 6.88 -16.89
CA ASP A 432 2.58 6.66 -17.78
C ASP A 432 3.84 7.35 -17.24
N ILE A 433 3.66 8.46 -16.52
CA ILE A 433 4.67 9.14 -15.70
C ILE A 433 4.12 9.33 -14.27
N VAL A 434 4.93 9.04 -13.26
CA VAL A 434 4.67 9.40 -11.86
C VAL A 434 5.63 10.52 -11.45
N VAL A 435 5.13 11.52 -10.71
CA VAL A 435 5.93 12.49 -9.96
C VAL A 435 5.81 12.12 -8.48
N PRO A 436 6.86 11.54 -7.87
CA PRO A 436 6.87 11.12 -6.47
C PRO A 436 7.20 12.28 -5.52
N GLY A 437 6.99 12.06 -4.23
CA GLY A 437 7.27 13.00 -3.14
C GLY A 437 8.72 13.48 -3.10
N HIS A 438 9.65 12.54 -2.93
CA HIS A 438 11.06 12.81 -2.60
C HIS A 438 12.05 12.27 -3.65
N GLY A 439 11.68 12.33 -4.93
CA GLY A 439 12.55 11.85 -6.01
C GLY A 439 12.33 12.48 -7.39
N ALA A 440 13.10 11.99 -8.36
CA ALA A 440 12.89 12.32 -9.76
C ALA A 440 11.59 11.70 -10.29
N PRO A 441 10.85 12.39 -11.19
CA PRO A 441 9.76 11.77 -11.93
C PRO A 441 10.24 10.52 -12.68
N PHE A 442 9.42 9.48 -12.74
CA PHE A 442 9.76 8.22 -13.41
C PHE A 442 8.66 7.77 -14.36
N ARG A 443 9.06 7.05 -15.41
CA ARG A 443 8.14 6.45 -16.38
C ARG A 443 7.72 5.06 -15.91
N VAL A 444 6.44 4.76 -16.03
CA VAL A 444 5.90 3.40 -15.87
C VAL A 444 5.88 2.73 -17.24
N ILE A 445 6.55 1.59 -17.38
CA ILE A 445 6.61 0.83 -18.62
C ILE A 445 5.90 -0.51 -18.41
N ARG A 446 4.83 -0.71 -19.18
CA ARG A 446 4.02 -1.93 -19.21
C ARG A 446 4.51 -2.81 -20.35
N GLU A 447 5.37 -3.77 -20.09
CA GLU A 447 5.81 -4.69 -21.15
C GLU A 447 4.65 -5.58 -21.63
N PRO A 448 4.40 -5.67 -22.95
CA PRO A 448 3.47 -6.65 -23.48
C PRO A 448 4.07 -8.05 -23.34
N TRP A 449 3.31 -8.99 -22.77
CA TRP A 449 3.69 -10.39 -22.71
C TRP A 449 3.86 -10.96 -24.13
N ASN A 450 5.08 -11.41 -24.45
CA ASN A 450 5.41 -12.01 -25.75
C ASN A 450 5.84 -13.48 -25.53
N PRO A 451 5.05 -14.47 -25.98
CA PRO A 451 5.37 -15.89 -25.77
C PRO A 451 6.56 -16.40 -26.60
N GLU A 452 7.08 -15.64 -27.57
CA GLU A 452 8.11 -16.12 -28.51
C GLU A 452 9.56 -15.79 -28.12
N SER A 453 9.81 -15.12 -26.99
CA SER A 453 11.19 -14.84 -26.52
C SER A 453 11.85 -16.09 -25.93
N LYS A 454 12.22 -17.04 -26.80
CA LYS A 454 13.07 -18.19 -26.44
C LYS A 454 14.43 -17.69 -25.94
N ASP A 455 14.75 -18.05 -24.70
CA ASP A 455 16.10 -17.88 -24.15
C ASP A 455 17.10 -18.74 -24.95
N PRO A 456 18.14 -18.17 -25.57
CA PRO A 456 19.12 -18.92 -26.38
C PRO A 456 20.13 -19.69 -25.51
N GLY A 457 19.63 -20.50 -24.58
CA GLY A 457 20.36 -20.84 -23.35
C GLY A 457 20.32 -22.28 -22.83
N ASN A 458 19.80 -23.29 -23.55
CA ASN A 458 20.05 -24.69 -23.17
C ASN A 458 19.92 -25.69 -24.34
N ASN A 459 21.05 -26.28 -24.74
CA ASN A 459 21.14 -27.31 -25.79
C ASN A 459 21.35 -28.70 -25.16
N TRP A 460 20.28 -29.28 -24.62
CA TRP A 460 20.29 -30.68 -24.19
C TRP A 460 19.90 -31.57 -25.36
N GLN A 461 20.85 -32.42 -25.77
CA GLN A 461 20.65 -33.38 -26.84
C GLN A 461 20.03 -34.66 -26.27
N ASP A 462 18.83 -35.02 -26.71
CA ASP A 462 18.25 -36.32 -26.40
C ASP A 462 19.13 -37.46 -26.95
N PRO A 463 19.46 -38.49 -26.15
CA PRO A 463 20.23 -39.62 -26.62
C PRO A 463 19.38 -40.49 -27.56
N VAL A 464 19.72 -40.48 -28.85
CA VAL A 464 19.06 -41.32 -29.87
C VAL A 464 19.20 -42.79 -29.50
N VAL A 465 18.08 -43.42 -29.12
CA VAL A 465 17.98 -44.87 -28.94
C VAL A 465 18.04 -45.54 -30.32
N GLY A 466 19.26 -45.84 -30.77
CA GLY A 466 19.50 -46.51 -32.04
C GLY A 466 19.07 -47.96 -32.01
N ASP A 467 18.00 -48.28 -32.74
CA ASP A 467 17.55 -49.66 -32.96
C ASP A 467 18.64 -50.52 -33.63
N LYS A 468 18.74 -51.78 -33.22
CA LYS A 468 19.71 -52.76 -33.73
C LYS A 468 19.11 -54.15 -33.78
N GLU A 469 18.62 -54.52 -34.97
CA GLU A 469 18.31 -55.90 -35.28
C GLU A 469 19.54 -56.83 -35.19
N ARG A 470 19.29 -58.02 -34.64
CA ARG A 470 19.81 -59.33 -35.07
C ARG A 470 21.29 -59.43 -35.48
N ARG A 471 22.07 -60.10 -34.64
CA ARG A 471 22.71 -61.37 -35.05
C ARG A 471 22.91 -62.31 -33.88
#